data_AF-A0A316AQ71-F1
#
_entry.id   AF-A0A316AQ71-F1
#
_cell.length_a   1.000
_cell.length_b   1.000
_cell.length_c   1.000
_cell.angle_alpha   90.00
_cell.angle_beta   90.00
_cell.angle_gamma   90.00
#
_symmetry.space_group_name_H-M   'P 1'
#
loop_
_entity.id
_entity.type
_entity.pdbx_description
1 polymer ?
#
loop_
_entity_poly.entity_id
_entity_poly.type
_entity_poly.pdbx_seq_one_letter_code
_entity_poly.pdbx_strand_id
1 'polypeptide(L)'
;MKNQIISIALILFTGLLSSCNDDPVADLSSEESLVYYTNRDKSVDFIQYKTFSVADSILVIQNNRQGYSLTSIDKDMLEGIIANMKALGYTYVGPNDNPDLGLTASWISDTYLNVASIPISSYWGYGGYGYGYGYPSYYQYYQTQENYWLVNMLDFKNADTTKKSFPVVWNAQIKGNDIENPLLINTMVDALFSQSPYLKQN
;
A
#
# COMPACT_ATOMS: atom_id res chain seq x y z
N MET A 1 18.55 64.74 56.35
CA MET A 1 17.93 63.41 56.16
C MET A 1 16.75 63.58 55.22
N LYS A 2 16.87 63.13 53.97
CA LYS A 2 15.81 63.27 52.95
C LYS A 2 15.64 61.93 52.25
N ASN A 3 14.46 61.34 52.44
CA ASN A 3 14.00 60.13 51.77
C ASN A 3 13.92 60.36 50.26
N GLN A 4 14.34 59.38 49.46
CA GLN A 4 13.77 59.16 48.14
C GLN A 4 13.39 57.68 48.00
N ILE A 5 12.14 57.49 47.60
CA ILE A 5 11.50 56.22 47.29
C ILE A 5 11.56 56.07 45.75
N ILE A 6 11.46 54.81 45.29
CA ILE A 6 10.97 54.33 43.99
C ILE A 6 12.06 54.02 42.95
N SER A 7 12.30 52.72 42.69
CA SER A 7 11.85 52.05 41.46
C SER A 7 12.27 50.57 41.45
N ILE A 8 11.28 49.70 41.36
CA ILE A 8 11.40 48.26 41.09
C ILE A 8 11.71 48.09 39.60
N ALA A 9 12.76 47.34 39.27
CA ALA A 9 12.96 46.78 37.93
C ALA A 9 13.50 45.35 38.06
N LEU A 10 12.59 44.39 38.21
CA LEU A 10 12.88 42.98 38.05
C LEU A 10 12.95 42.70 36.54
N ILE A 11 14.17 42.66 36.00
CA ILE A 11 14.41 42.30 34.60
C ILE A 11 14.21 40.78 34.49
N LEU A 12 12.99 40.38 34.08
CA LEU A 12 12.73 39.03 33.56
C LEU A 12 13.46 38.91 32.22
N PHE A 13 14.59 38.20 32.22
CA PHE A 13 15.23 37.75 30.99
C PHE A 13 14.49 36.50 30.50
N THR A 14 13.34 36.70 29.86
CA THR A 14 12.68 35.65 29.06
C THR A 14 13.50 35.49 27.79
N GLY A 15 14.56 34.68 27.86
CA GLY A 15 15.19 34.14 26.67
C GLY A 15 14.12 33.40 25.88
N LEU A 16 13.72 33.98 24.75
CA LEU A 16 12.96 33.31 23.71
C LEU A 16 13.81 32.12 23.27
N LEU A 17 13.53 30.95 23.83
CA LEU A 17 13.92 29.70 23.21
C LEU A 17 13.12 29.61 21.92
N SER A 18 13.67 30.19 20.86
CA SER A 18 13.29 29.84 19.50
C SER A 18 13.71 28.38 19.31
N SER A 19 12.83 27.44 19.68
CA SER A 19 12.94 26.09 19.14
C SER A 19 12.64 26.22 17.64
N CYS A 20 13.68 26.42 16.83
CA CYS A 20 13.65 25.86 15.49
C CYS A 20 13.47 24.35 15.72
N ASN A 21 12.23 23.88 15.67
CA ASN A 21 12.01 22.49 15.36
C ASN A 21 12.38 22.38 13.89
N ASP A 22 13.65 22.11 13.60
CA ASP A 22 14.03 21.60 12.29
C ASP A 22 13.18 20.35 12.09
N ASP A 23 12.21 20.44 11.19
CA ASP A 23 11.37 19.31 10.85
C ASP A 23 12.30 18.25 10.24
N PRO A 24 12.58 17.14 10.95
CA PRO A 24 13.65 16.22 10.57
C PRO A 24 13.40 15.50 9.24
N VAL A 25 12.23 15.70 8.63
CA VAL A 25 11.85 15.15 7.33
C VAL A 25 11.77 16.19 6.21
N ALA A 26 12.00 17.48 6.48
CA ALA A 26 11.86 18.55 5.49
C ALA A 26 12.89 18.48 4.35
N ASP A 27 14.05 17.86 4.59
CA ASP A 27 15.15 17.74 3.62
C ASP A 27 15.21 16.38 2.91
N LEU A 28 14.24 15.47 3.14
CA LEU A 28 14.23 14.19 2.44
C LEU A 28 13.88 14.40 0.95
N SER A 29 14.70 13.82 0.06
CA SER A 29 14.28 13.65 -1.33
C SER A 29 13.04 12.76 -1.41
N SER A 30 12.31 12.83 -2.52
CA SER A 30 11.11 12.01 -2.72
C SER A 30 11.42 10.52 -2.52
N GLU A 31 12.56 10.04 -3.03
CA GLU A 31 13.03 8.67 -2.85
C GLU A 31 13.32 8.31 -1.39
N GLU A 32 13.93 9.22 -0.62
CA GLU A 32 14.22 9.02 0.81
C GLU A 32 12.95 9.06 1.68
N SER A 33 11.88 9.69 1.19
CA SER A 33 10.58 9.71 1.86
C SER A 33 9.77 8.42 1.67
N LEU A 34 10.17 7.54 0.74
CA LEU A 34 9.42 6.33 0.42
C LEU A 34 9.50 5.31 1.55
N VAL A 35 8.34 4.90 2.04
CA VAL A 35 8.18 3.85 3.05
C VAL A 35 7.41 2.69 2.47
N TYR A 36 8.00 1.51 2.59
CA TYR A 36 7.44 0.27 2.09
C TYR A 36 7.01 -0.62 3.25
N TYR A 37 5.78 -1.12 3.18
CA TYR A 37 5.28 -2.12 4.11
C TYR A 37 4.95 -3.39 3.35
N THR A 38 5.41 -4.54 3.83
CA THR A 38 5.00 -5.84 3.29
C THR A 38 4.53 -6.73 4.43
N ASN A 39 3.41 -7.40 4.22
CA ASN A 39 2.85 -8.37 5.14
C ASN A 39 2.56 -9.66 4.38
N ARG A 40 2.68 -10.77 5.11
CA ARG A 40 2.36 -12.10 4.60
C ARG A 40 1.57 -12.88 5.62
N ASP A 41 0.78 -13.82 5.14
CA ASP A 41 0.28 -14.89 5.98
C ASP A 41 1.41 -15.88 6.27
N LYS A 42 1.76 -16.03 7.55
CA LYS A 42 2.87 -16.89 7.97
C LYS A 42 2.52 -18.38 7.92
N SER A 43 1.25 -18.74 7.79
CA SER A 43 0.77 -20.12 7.66
C SER A 43 0.78 -20.63 6.22
N VAL A 44 1.00 -19.74 5.25
CA VAL A 44 0.97 -20.05 3.83
C VAL A 44 2.37 -20.46 3.35
N ASP A 45 2.46 -21.64 2.73
CA ASP A 45 3.61 -22.02 1.92
C ASP A 45 3.40 -21.53 0.49
N PHE A 46 4.12 -20.47 0.10
CA PHE A 46 4.00 -19.87 -1.22
C PHE A 46 4.45 -20.81 -2.35
N ILE A 47 5.25 -21.85 -2.07
CA ILE A 47 5.71 -22.82 -3.07
C ILE A 47 4.52 -23.61 -3.65
N GLN A 48 3.37 -23.68 -2.98
CA GLN A 48 2.20 -24.42 -3.47
C GLN A 48 1.43 -23.73 -4.61
N TYR A 49 1.70 -22.43 -4.85
CA TYR A 49 1.09 -21.67 -5.95
C TYR A 49 2.07 -21.59 -7.11
N LYS A 50 1.59 -21.83 -8.34
CA LYS A 50 2.44 -21.87 -9.53
C LYS A 50 2.06 -20.81 -10.55
N THR A 51 0.77 -20.51 -10.63
CA THR A 51 0.22 -19.57 -11.60
C THR A 51 -0.31 -18.32 -10.92
N PHE A 52 -0.23 -17.20 -11.62
CA PHE A 52 -0.82 -15.97 -11.15
C PHE A 52 -1.45 -15.19 -12.30
N SER A 53 -2.39 -14.33 -11.96
CA SER A 53 -2.96 -13.34 -12.87
C SER A 53 -3.01 -11.99 -12.16
N VAL A 54 -3.05 -10.91 -12.93
CA VAL A 54 -3.09 -9.54 -12.42
C VAL A 54 -4.35 -8.86 -12.96
N ALA A 55 -5.05 -8.09 -12.13
CA ALA A 55 -6.19 -7.31 -12.59
C ALA A 55 -5.79 -6.39 -13.74
N ASP A 56 -6.72 -6.13 -14.67
CA ASP A 56 -6.51 -5.31 -15.86
C ASP A 56 -6.53 -3.80 -15.62
N SER A 57 -6.80 -3.38 -14.37
CA SER A 57 -6.96 -1.98 -13.98
C SER A 57 -6.69 -1.76 -12.49
N ILE A 58 -6.36 -0.53 -12.15
CA ILE A 58 -6.14 -0.08 -10.77
C ILE A 58 -7.47 0.37 -10.17
N LEU A 59 -7.76 -0.09 -8.96
CA LEU A 59 -8.86 0.46 -8.17
C LEU A 59 -8.41 1.78 -7.53
N VAL A 60 -9.06 2.87 -7.90
CA VAL A 60 -8.85 4.20 -7.32
C VAL A 60 -9.92 4.45 -6.27
N ILE A 61 -9.49 4.74 -5.04
CA ILE A 61 -10.37 5.05 -3.91
C ILE A 61 -10.02 6.45 -3.40
N GLN A 62 -10.92 7.40 -3.62
CA GLN A 62 -10.71 8.79 -3.24
C GLN A 62 -12.01 9.46 -2.78
N ASN A 63 -11.97 10.19 -1.67
CA ASN A 63 -13.10 10.90 -1.08
C ASN A 63 -14.39 10.05 -0.96
N ASN A 64 -14.27 8.82 -0.46
CA ASN A 64 -15.35 7.82 -0.37
C ASN A 64 -16.00 7.44 -1.72
N ARG A 65 -15.31 7.69 -2.84
CA ARG A 65 -15.70 7.22 -4.16
C ARG A 65 -14.69 6.21 -4.64
N GLN A 66 -15.16 5.27 -5.45
CA GLN A 66 -14.31 4.26 -6.07
C GLN A 66 -14.56 4.18 -7.58
N GLY A 67 -13.50 3.91 -8.33
CA GLY A 67 -13.54 3.70 -9.77
C GLY A 67 -12.29 2.96 -10.25
N TYR A 68 -12.29 2.50 -11.49
CA TYR A 68 -11.13 1.82 -12.08
C TYR A 68 -10.38 2.78 -13.02
N SER A 69 -9.05 2.70 -13.01
CA SER A 69 -8.15 3.52 -13.82
C SER A 69 -7.13 2.66 -14.56
N LEU A 70 -6.69 3.12 -15.73
CA LEU A 70 -5.65 2.50 -16.56
C LEU A 70 -4.84 3.56 -17.34
N THR A 71 -4.30 4.53 -16.62
CA THR A 71 -3.32 5.52 -17.10
C THR A 71 -1.97 4.87 -17.42
N SER A 72 -0.98 5.65 -17.85
CA SER A 72 0.38 5.12 -18.11
C SER A 72 1.03 4.58 -16.82
N ILE A 73 0.97 5.33 -15.72
CA ILE A 73 1.54 4.88 -14.44
C ILE A 73 0.82 3.64 -13.90
N ASP A 74 -0.50 3.54 -14.13
CA ASP A 74 -1.27 2.35 -13.76
C ASP A 74 -0.78 1.10 -14.52
N LYS A 75 -0.48 1.26 -15.83
CA LYS A 75 0.07 0.17 -16.64
C LYS A 75 1.47 -0.21 -16.15
N ASP A 76 2.33 0.76 -15.90
CA ASP A 76 3.69 0.51 -15.42
C ASP A 76 3.67 -0.22 -14.06
N MET A 77 2.75 0.13 -13.15
CA MET A 77 2.52 -0.59 -11.89
C MET A 77 2.12 -2.05 -12.13
N LEU A 78 1.12 -2.30 -12.99
CA LEU A 78 0.63 -3.65 -13.28
C LEU A 78 1.68 -4.51 -14.00
N GLU A 79 2.40 -3.94 -14.97
CA GLU A 79 3.49 -4.59 -15.69
C GLU A 79 4.67 -4.89 -14.77
N GLY A 80 5.02 -3.98 -13.87
CA GLY A 80 6.04 -4.19 -12.83
C GLY A 80 5.67 -5.35 -11.90
N ILE A 81 4.41 -5.46 -11.48
CA ILE A 81 3.91 -6.60 -10.69
C ILE A 81 4.09 -7.91 -11.47
N ILE A 82 3.71 -7.94 -12.75
CA ILE A 82 3.87 -9.12 -13.60
C ILE A 82 5.35 -9.51 -13.74
N ALA A 83 6.22 -8.53 -14.01
CA ALA A 83 7.65 -8.77 -14.18
C ALA A 83 8.29 -9.36 -12.92
N ASN A 84 7.98 -8.78 -11.75
CA ASN A 84 8.50 -9.26 -10.47
C ASN A 84 7.99 -10.65 -10.09
N MET A 85 6.69 -10.92 -10.26
CA MET A 85 6.14 -12.25 -10.02
C MET A 85 6.78 -13.31 -10.94
N LYS A 86 7.03 -12.97 -12.21
CA LYS A 86 7.78 -13.87 -13.11
C LYS A 86 9.23 -14.07 -12.66
N ALA A 87 9.90 -13.02 -12.20
CA ALA A 87 11.26 -13.11 -11.67
C ALA A 87 11.34 -13.95 -10.40
N LEU A 88 10.28 -13.97 -9.60
CA LEU A 88 10.11 -14.87 -8.45
C LEU A 88 9.79 -16.32 -8.85
N GLY A 89 9.62 -16.63 -10.13
CA GLY A 89 9.43 -17.99 -10.66
C GLY A 89 7.97 -18.43 -10.82
N TYR A 90 7.01 -17.51 -10.74
CA TYR A 90 5.61 -17.82 -11.03
C TYR A 90 5.30 -17.71 -12.53
N THR A 91 4.28 -18.45 -12.98
CA THR A 91 3.80 -18.41 -14.37
C THR A 91 2.59 -17.50 -14.50
N TYR A 92 2.67 -16.49 -15.37
CA TYR A 92 1.51 -15.63 -15.67
C TYR A 92 0.49 -16.38 -16.53
N VAL A 93 -0.79 -16.31 -16.16
CA VAL A 93 -1.91 -16.90 -16.91
C VAL A 93 -3.08 -15.91 -17.04
N GLY A 94 -3.94 -16.13 -18.03
CA GLY A 94 -5.13 -15.31 -18.23
C GLY A 94 -6.16 -15.47 -17.10
N PRO A 95 -7.13 -14.55 -16.99
CA PRO A 95 -8.10 -14.56 -15.90
C PRO A 95 -9.04 -15.78 -15.92
N ASN A 96 -9.23 -16.38 -17.09
CA ASN A 96 -10.08 -17.55 -17.30
C ASN A 96 -9.30 -18.88 -17.23
N ASP A 97 -7.99 -18.84 -16.97
CA ASP A 97 -7.12 -20.02 -16.92
C ASP A 97 -6.99 -20.60 -15.50
N ASN A 98 -7.91 -20.22 -14.58
CA ASN A 98 -7.92 -20.62 -13.17
C ASN A 98 -6.56 -20.38 -12.46
N PRO A 99 -6.07 -19.12 -12.40
CA PRO A 99 -4.84 -18.80 -11.70
C PRO A 99 -4.90 -19.22 -10.22
N ASP A 100 -3.79 -19.71 -9.69
CA ASP A 100 -3.66 -20.04 -8.26
C ASP A 100 -3.75 -18.76 -7.39
N LEU A 101 -3.17 -17.65 -7.90
CA LEU A 101 -3.11 -16.34 -7.24
C LEU A 101 -3.65 -15.22 -8.11
N GLY A 102 -4.38 -14.27 -7.51
CA GLY A 102 -4.78 -13.02 -8.14
C GLY A 102 -4.08 -11.83 -7.51
N LEU A 103 -3.42 -10.98 -8.29
CA LEU A 103 -2.80 -9.75 -7.79
C LEU A 103 -3.59 -8.51 -8.22
N THR A 104 -3.80 -7.60 -7.28
CA THR A 104 -4.49 -6.32 -7.50
C THR A 104 -3.66 -5.19 -6.96
N ALA A 105 -3.68 -4.03 -7.62
CA ALA A 105 -3.16 -2.78 -7.08
C ALA A 105 -4.27 -1.74 -6.97
N SER A 106 -4.14 -0.86 -5.99
CA SER A 106 -5.10 0.21 -5.70
C SER A 106 -4.37 1.49 -5.33
N TRP A 107 -4.90 2.61 -5.80
CA TRP A 107 -4.49 3.94 -5.36
C TRP A 107 -5.51 4.47 -4.36
N ILE A 108 -5.07 4.77 -3.14
CA ILE A 108 -5.94 5.24 -2.07
C ILE A 108 -5.50 6.65 -1.69
N SER A 109 -6.44 7.59 -1.67
CA SER A 109 -6.19 9.00 -1.42
C SER A 109 -7.28 9.61 -0.55
N ASP A 110 -6.87 10.41 0.46
CA ASP A 110 -7.76 11.22 1.32
C ASP A 110 -8.99 10.47 1.87
N THR A 111 -8.85 9.17 2.16
CA THR A 111 -9.99 8.31 2.49
C THR A 111 -9.66 7.28 3.57
N TYR A 112 -10.63 7.04 4.45
CA TYR A 112 -10.63 5.88 5.34
C TYR A 112 -10.99 4.62 4.54
N LEU A 113 -10.03 3.71 4.37
CA LEU A 113 -10.28 2.45 3.67
C LEU A 113 -10.81 1.37 4.62
N ASN A 114 -12.05 0.94 4.42
CA ASN A 114 -12.53 -0.33 4.96
C ASN A 114 -12.15 -1.46 4.01
N VAL A 115 -11.00 -2.08 4.25
CA VAL A 115 -10.41 -3.11 3.39
C VAL A 115 -11.33 -4.33 3.17
N ALA A 116 -12.21 -4.64 4.14
CA ALA A 116 -13.18 -5.73 4.01
C ALA A 116 -14.31 -5.45 2.98
N SER A 117 -14.49 -4.19 2.57
CA SER A 117 -15.51 -3.78 1.60
C SER A 117 -15.00 -3.64 0.17
N ILE A 118 -13.71 -3.91 -0.08
CA ILE A 118 -13.13 -3.83 -1.43
C ILE A 118 -13.70 -4.98 -2.28
N PRO A 119 -14.34 -4.68 -3.42
CA PRO A 119 -14.83 -5.72 -4.31
C PRO A 119 -13.68 -6.33 -5.11
N ILE A 120 -13.76 -7.64 -5.37
CA ILE A 120 -12.85 -8.31 -6.31
C ILE A 120 -13.12 -7.79 -7.72
N SER A 121 -12.05 -7.54 -8.48
CA SER A 121 -12.17 -7.09 -9.88
C SER A 121 -13.07 -8.03 -10.69
N SER A 122 -13.96 -7.44 -11.49
CA SER A 122 -14.80 -8.19 -12.45
C SER A 122 -13.99 -8.91 -13.52
N TYR A 123 -12.71 -8.56 -13.68
CA TYR A 123 -11.78 -9.18 -14.63
C TYR A 123 -11.71 -10.71 -14.50
N TRP A 124 -11.77 -11.25 -13.28
CA TRP A 124 -11.78 -12.69 -13.02
C TRP A 124 -13.19 -13.31 -12.96
N GLY A 125 -14.22 -12.55 -13.36
CA GLY A 125 -15.61 -13.02 -13.33
C GLY A 125 -16.28 -13.00 -11.95
N TYR A 126 -15.59 -12.56 -10.89
CA TYR A 126 -16.14 -12.56 -9.52
C TYR A 126 -16.94 -11.30 -9.13
N GLY A 127 -16.77 -10.19 -9.87
CA GLY A 127 -17.32 -8.87 -9.51
C GLY A 127 -18.84 -8.78 -9.36
N GLY A 128 -19.61 -9.76 -9.87
CA GLY A 128 -21.07 -9.82 -9.71
C GLY A 128 -21.57 -10.76 -8.60
N TYR A 129 -20.68 -11.55 -7.99
CA TYR A 129 -21.06 -12.62 -7.04
C TYR A 129 -20.97 -12.20 -5.58
N GLY A 130 -20.53 -10.97 -5.33
CA GLY A 130 -20.35 -10.40 -3.99
C GLY A 130 -19.11 -10.93 -3.27
N TYR A 131 -18.10 -11.40 -4.01
CA TYR A 131 -16.83 -11.79 -3.42
C TYR A 131 -15.99 -10.56 -3.08
N GLY A 132 -15.41 -10.57 -1.88
CA GLY A 132 -14.51 -9.53 -1.37
C GLY A 132 -13.16 -10.08 -0.93
N TYR A 133 -12.41 -9.24 -0.22
CA TYR A 133 -11.07 -9.55 0.27
C TYR A 133 -11.14 -10.11 1.68
N GLY A 134 -10.53 -11.27 1.90
CA GLY A 134 -10.44 -11.97 3.18
C GLY A 134 -9.15 -11.63 3.91
N TYR A 135 -9.06 -10.44 4.49
CA TYR A 135 -7.87 -10.00 5.21
C TYR A 135 -7.68 -10.73 6.54
N PRO A 136 -6.46 -11.24 6.85
CA PRO A 136 -6.15 -11.75 8.17
C PRO A 136 -6.27 -10.64 9.23
N SER A 137 -6.78 -10.98 10.42
CA SER A 137 -7.03 -10.00 11.51
C SER A 137 -5.77 -9.30 12.03
N TYR A 138 -4.59 -9.86 11.76
CA TYR A 138 -3.30 -9.32 12.17
C TYR A 138 -2.65 -8.41 11.12
N TYR A 139 -3.25 -8.24 9.94
CA TYR A 139 -2.83 -7.19 9.00
C TYR A 139 -3.29 -5.85 9.56
N GLN A 140 -2.33 -5.01 9.96
CA GLN A 140 -2.62 -3.70 10.54
C GLN A 140 -2.73 -2.66 9.43
N TYR A 141 -3.88 -1.99 9.36
CA TYR A 141 -4.10 -0.85 8.48
C TYR A 141 -4.20 0.39 9.36
N TYR A 142 -3.13 1.20 9.36
CA TYR A 142 -3.19 2.49 10.01
C TYR A 142 -4.01 3.44 9.14
N GLN A 143 -5.14 3.90 9.69
CA GLN A 143 -5.98 4.89 9.06
C GLN A 143 -5.28 6.25 9.13
N THR A 144 -4.60 6.61 8.04
CA THR A 144 -4.01 7.94 7.89
C THR A 144 -4.65 8.63 6.68
N GLN A 145 -4.81 9.96 6.74
CA GLN A 145 -5.19 10.79 5.59
C GLN A 145 -3.97 10.95 4.68
N GLU A 146 -3.45 9.83 4.18
CA GLU A 146 -2.25 9.79 3.35
C GLU A 146 -2.59 9.08 2.05
N ASN A 147 -1.95 9.54 0.97
CA ASN A 147 -2.00 8.84 -0.31
C ASN A 147 -1.08 7.61 -0.24
N TYR A 148 -1.52 6.48 -0.77
CA TYR A 148 -0.69 5.29 -0.85
C TYR A 148 -1.13 4.32 -1.95
N TRP A 149 -0.15 3.56 -2.45
CA TRP A 149 -0.41 2.36 -3.22
C TRP A 149 -0.65 1.18 -2.28
N LEU A 150 -1.63 0.35 -2.60
CA LEU A 150 -1.89 -0.93 -1.94
C LEU A 150 -1.85 -2.03 -2.99
N VAL A 151 -0.98 -3.02 -2.79
CA VAL A 151 -0.93 -4.23 -3.62
C VAL A 151 -1.37 -5.42 -2.77
N ASN A 152 -2.27 -6.24 -3.29
CA ASN A 152 -2.75 -7.45 -2.62
C ASN A 152 -2.53 -8.67 -3.49
N MET A 153 -2.24 -9.80 -2.85
CA MET A 153 -2.18 -11.13 -3.45
C MET A 153 -3.26 -12.00 -2.81
N LEU A 154 -4.18 -12.44 -3.65
CA LEU A 154 -5.38 -13.18 -3.31
C LEU A 154 -5.16 -14.67 -3.59
N ASP A 155 -5.56 -15.51 -2.66
CA ASP A 155 -5.56 -16.96 -2.82
C ASP A 155 -6.88 -17.41 -3.46
N PHE A 156 -6.82 -17.75 -4.75
CA PHE A 156 -7.99 -18.25 -5.49
C PHE A 156 -8.25 -19.74 -5.28
N LYS A 157 -7.30 -20.49 -4.73
CA LYS A 157 -7.47 -21.93 -4.43
C LYS A 157 -8.30 -22.15 -3.17
N ASN A 158 -8.15 -21.27 -2.19
CA ASN A 158 -8.75 -21.42 -0.86
C ASN A 158 -9.81 -20.36 -0.55
N ALA A 159 -10.69 -20.07 -1.51
CA ALA A 159 -11.79 -19.14 -1.33
C ALA A 159 -12.71 -19.55 -0.16
N ASP A 160 -13.05 -18.60 0.71
CA ASP A 160 -14.11 -18.77 1.72
C ASP A 160 -15.46 -18.51 1.06
N THR A 161 -16.13 -19.58 0.64
CA THR A 161 -17.44 -19.51 -0.03
C THR A 161 -18.59 -19.12 0.90
N THR A 162 -18.39 -19.27 2.22
CA THR A 162 -19.39 -18.90 3.22
C THR A 162 -19.40 -17.39 3.43
N LYS A 163 -18.22 -16.79 3.58
CA LYS A 163 -18.06 -15.33 3.68
C LYS A 163 -18.01 -14.63 2.33
N LYS A 164 -17.92 -15.40 1.24
CA LYS A 164 -17.67 -14.91 -0.11
C LYS A 164 -16.43 -14.02 -0.14
N SER A 165 -15.28 -14.60 0.17
CA SER A 165 -14.03 -13.84 0.17
C SER A 165 -12.85 -14.70 -0.27
N PHE A 166 -11.85 -14.07 -0.89
CA PHE A 166 -10.57 -14.71 -1.15
C PHE A 166 -9.56 -14.28 -0.09
N PRO A 167 -8.87 -15.22 0.59
CA PRO A 167 -7.84 -14.86 1.55
C PRO A 167 -6.77 -13.96 0.92
N VAL A 168 -6.43 -12.87 1.62
CA VAL A 168 -5.27 -12.05 1.24
C VAL A 168 -4.05 -12.65 1.92
N VAL A 169 -3.22 -13.33 1.13
CA VAL A 169 -2.07 -14.09 1.66
C VAL A 169 -0.78 -13.27 1.68
N TRP A 170 -0.74 -12.18 0.91
CA TRP A 170 0.30 -11.17 0.98
C TRP A 170 -0.29 -9.81 0.62
N ASN A 171 0.16 -8.75 1.27
CA ASN A 171 -0.14 -7.39 0.86
C ASN A 171 1.08 -6.50 1.05
N ALA A 172 1.11 -5.40 0.30
CA ALA A 172 2.13 -4.40 0.42
C ALA A 172 1.58 -3.00 0.25
N GLN A 173 2.25 -2.01 0.85
CA GLN A 173 1.92 -0.61 0.74
C GLN A 173 3.14 0.22 0.39
N ILE A 174 2.95 1.25 -0.43
CA ILE A 174 3.96 2.28 -0.72
C ILE A 174 3.39 3.61 -0.25
N LYS A 175 4.11 4.26 0.66
CA LYS A 175 3.80 5.59 1.19
C LYS A 175 4.98 6.53 0.97
N GLY A 176 4.74 7.82 1.04
CA GLY A 176 5.77 8.85 0.91
C GLY A 176 5.34 9.95 -0.05
N ASN A 177 6.27 10.83 -0.38
CA ASN A 177 6.06 11.90 -1.34
C ASN A 177 6.25 11.39 -2.78
N ASP A 178 5.57 12.03 -3.74
CA ASP A 178 5.66 11.77 -5.18
C ASP A 178 5.48 10.29 -5.59
N ILE A 179 4.68 9.53 -4.84
CA ILE A 179 4.35 8.13 -5.17
C ILE A 179 3.47 8.01 -6.44
N GLU A 180 3.00 9.13 -6.97
CA GLU A 180 2.36 9.29 -8.28
C GLU A 180 3.35 9.61 -9.42
N ASN A 181 4.65 9.74 -9.13
CA ASN A 181 5.66 10.04 -10.13
C ASN A 181 5.95 8.80 -11.00
N PRO A 182 5.68 8.85 -12.32
CA PRO A 182 5.93 7.71 -13.20
C PRO A 182 7.40 7.28 -13.27
N LEU A 183 8.34 8.17 -12.95
CA LEU A 183 9.77 7.85 -12.93
C LEU A 183 10.16 6.92 -11.76
N LEU A 184 9.35 6.90 -10.69
CA LEU A 184 9.61 6.10 -9.49
C LEU A 184 8.89 4.75 -9.50
N ILE A 185 7.90 4.55 -10.39
CA ILE A 185 6.97 3.41 -10.30
C ILE A 185 7.68 2.06 -10.34
N ASN A 186 8.63 1.87 -11.27
CA ASN A 186 9.37 0.63 -11.39
C ASN A 186 10.22 0.36 -10.13
N THR A 187 10.95 1.37 -9.66
CA THR A 187 11.73 1.29 -8.42
C THR A 187 10.85 0.94 -7.22
N MET A 188 9.67 1.57 -7.11
CA MET A 188 8.74 1.33 -6.01
C MET A 188 8.19 -0.10 -6.03
N VAL A 189 7.77 -0.59 -7.20
CA VAL A 189 7.23 -1.95 -7.35
C VAL A 189 8.32 -2.99 -7.09
N ASP A 190 9.52 -2.81 -7.65
CA ASP A 190 10.66 -3.70 -7.42
C ASP A 190 11.03 -3.79 -5.93
N ALA A 191 10.94 -2.68 -5.20
CA ALA A 191 11.21 -2.64 -3.77
C ALA A 191 10.23 -3.50 -2.96
N LEU A 192 8.94 -3.58 -3.35
CA LEU A 192 7.95 -4.41 -2.67
C LEU A 192 8.31 -5.90 -2.73
N PHE A 193 8.70 -6.37 -3.90
CA PHE A 193 9.04 -7.78 -4.12
C PHE A 193 10.43 -8.13 -3.59
N SER A 194 11.39 -7.21 -3.69
CA SER A 194 12.73 -7.36 -3.10
C SER A 194 12.68 -7.52 -1.57
N GLN A 195 11.76 -6.81 -0.91
CA GLN A 195 11.50 -6.95 0.54
C GLN A 195 10.68 -8.19 0.90
N SER A 196 10.26 -8.98 -0.10
CA SER A 196 9.43 -10.16 0.06
C SER A 196 10.12 -11.46 -0.41
N PRO A 197 11.35 -11.78 0.05
CA PRO A 197 12.12 -12.92 -0.46
C PRO A 197 11.45 -14.28 -0.23
N TYR A 198 10.53 -14.34 0.74
CA TYR A 198 9.71 -15.51 1.07
C TYR A 198 8.68 -15.86 -0.01
N LEU A 199 8.48 -15.00 -1.02
CA LEU A 199 7.62 -15.31 -2.17
C LEU A 199 8.34 -16.11 -3.27
N LYS A 200 9.67 -16.26 -3.22
CA LYS A 200 10.44 -16.88 -4.31
C LYS A 200 10.12 -18.37 -4.48
N GLN A 201 9.87 -18.78 -5.72
CA GLN A 201 9.78 -20.18 -6.15
C GLN A 201 11.19 -20.71 -6.41
N ASN A 202 11.84 -21.28 -5.38
CA ASN A 202 13.18 -21.92 -5.41
C ASN A 202 14.34 -21.04 -5.93
#